data_AF-A0A1F6A6R9-F1
#
_entry.id   AF-A0A1F6A6R9-F1
#
_cell.length_a   1.000
_cell.length_b   1.000
_cell.length_c   1.000
_cell.angle_alpha   90.00
_cell.angle_beta   90.00
_cell.angle_gamma   90.00
#
_symmetry.space_group_name_H-M   'P 1'
#
loop_
_entity.id
_entity.type
_entity.pdbx_description
1 polymer ?
#
loop_
_entity_poly.entity_id
_entity_poly.type
_entity_poly.pdbx_seq_one_letter_code
_entity_poly.pdbx_strand_id
1 'polypeptide(L)'
;MMDKFIIINTLISITVYFILHIIILRKNKQNEIFKWLVYLYLMAGFSPFLIGWRGGFIFGSFVSWIFYTFLVLIYVLAILGVMESSIRIRLLKEIYDAGIRGISLKQILKKYNKDVILHKRLQRFLSAGEISFYEGKYMLENKFTAYTLPDLAIKSIWKLYTGEKL
;
A
#
# COMPACT_ATOMS: atom_id res chain seq x y z
N MET A 1 25.25 26.85 7.58
CA MET A 1 25.17 26.71 6.10
C MET A 1 24.91 25.25 5.71
N MET A 2 25.61 24.31 6.36
CA MET A 2 25.48 22.87 6.13
C MET A 2 24.09 22.29 6.42
N ASP A 3 23.41 22.73 7.49
CA ASP A 3 22.06 22.22 7.82
C ASP A 3 21.02 22.59 6.76
N LYS A 4 21.07 23.83 6.26
CA LYS A 4 20.21 24.29 5.17
C LYS A 4 20.46 23.49 3.90
N PHE A 5 21.74 23.21 3.59
CA PHE A 5 22.10 22.35 2.48
C PHE A 5 21.50 20.95 2.65
N ILE A 6 21.63 20.33 3.82
CA ILE A 6 21.13 18.98 4.08
C ILE A 6 19.62 18.90 3.85
N ILE A 7 18.86 19.87 4.38
CA ILE A 7 17.40 19.91 4.27
C ILE A 7 16.99 20.12 2.80
N ILE A 8 17.55 21.12 2.12
CA ILE A 8 17.21 21.44 0.73
C ILE A 8 17.54 20.26 -0.19
N ASN A 9 18.72 19.66 -0.02
CA ASN A 9 19.17 18.53 -0.82
C ASN A 9 18.26 17.32 -0.62
N THR A 10 17.86 17.03 0.62
CA THR A 10 16.89 15.97 0.94
C THR A 10 15.54 16.22 0.27
N LEU A 11 15.03 17.46 0.34
CA LEU A 11 13.76 17.84 -0.29
C LEU A 11 13.81 17.67 -1.82
N ILE A 12 14.90 18.08 -2.45
CA ILE A 12 15.08 17.89 -3.90
C ILE A 12 15.07 16.40 -4.24
N SER A 13 15.80 15.57 -3.52
CA SER A 13 15.88 14.13 -3.79
C SER A 13 14.53 13.42 -3.63
N ILE A 14 13.73 13.77 -2.62
CA ILE A 14 12.38 13.19 -2.45
C ILE A 14 11.42 13.68 -3.53
N THR A 15 11.51 14.94 -3.95
CA THR A 15 10.71 15.48 -5.07
C THR A 15 11.07 14.77 -6.38
N VAL A 16 12.35 14.56 -6.66
CA VAL A 16 12.81 13.80 -7.84
C VAL A 16 12.29 12.37 -7.80
N TYR A 17 12.40 11.70 -6.64
CA TYR A 17 11.84 10.37 -6.45
C TYR A 17 10.34 10.32 -6.75
N PHE A 18 9.57 11.27 -6.22
CA PHE A 18 8.12 11.35 -6.42
C PHE A 18 7.73 11.55 -7.89
N ILE A 19 8.41 12.47 -8.59
CA ILE A 19 8.16 12.74 -10.01
C ILE A 19 8.47 11.50 -10.84
N LEU A 20 9.64 10.88 -10.63
CA LEU A 20 10.01 9.65 -11.33
C LEU A 20 9.05 8.51 -11.02
N HIS A 21 8.61 8.39 -9.77
CA HIS A 21 7.62 7.40 -9.35
C HIS A 21 6.30 7.55 -10.11
N ILE A 22 5.76 8.76 -10.23
CA ILE A 22 4.53 9.01 -11.01
C ILE A 22 4.74 8.67 -12.49
N ILE A 23 5.84 9.10 -13.10
CA ILE A 23 6.10 8.91 -14.53
C ILE A 23 6.29 7.43 -14.86
N ILE A 24 7.09 6.72 -14.07
CA ILE A 24 7.43 5.31 -14.33
C ILE A 24 6.24 4.41 -14.00
N LEU A 25 5.55 4.61 -12.88
CA LEU A 25 4.38 3.79 -12.55
C LEU A 25 3.21 4.02 -13.49
N ARG A 26 3.09 5.20 -14.12
CA ARG A 26 2.10 5.42 -15.17
C ARG A 26 2.33 4.53 -16.40
N LYS A 27 3.59 4.21 -16.71
CA LYS A 27 3.97 3.46 -17.92
C LYS A 27 4.12 1.97 -17.69
N ASN A 28 4.38 1.52 -16.47
CA ASN A 28 4.77 0.14 -16.20
C ASN A 28 3.64 -0.77 -15.73
N LYS A 29 3.77 -2.05 -16.07
CA LYS A 29 2.85 -3.11 -15.65
C LYS A 29 2.91 -3.28 -14.13
N GLN A 30 1.74 -3.40 -13.52
CA GLN A 30 1.57 -3.46 -12.06
C GLN A 30 2.34 -4.60 -11.35
N ASN A 31 2.71 -5.67 -12.05
CA ASN A 31 3.47 -6.78 -11.48
C ASN A 31 4.93 -6.44 -11.17
N GLU A 32 5.44 -5.30 -11.64
CA GLU A 32 6.83 -4.89 -11.43
C GLU A 32 6.98 -3.70 -10.49
N ILE A 33 5.90 -3.24 -9.85
CA ILE A 33 5.91 -2.03 -8.99
C ILE A 33 7.02 -2.10 -7.94
N PHE A 34 7.16 -3.23 -7.24
CA PHE A 34 8.21 -3.40 -6.23
C PHE A 34 9.63 -3.28 -6.80
N LYS A 35 9.89 -3.85 -7.99
CA LYS A 35 11.20 -3.73 -8.65
C LYS A 35 11.48 -2.27 -9.01
N TRP A 36 10.49 -1.60 -9.57
CA TRP A 36 10.61 -0.19 -9.96
C TRP A 36 10.73 0.75 -8.77
N LEU A 37 10.10 0.46 -7.63
CA LEU A 37 10.31 1.21 -6.38
C LEU A 37 11.76 1.17 -5.92
N VAL A 38 12.39 -0.01 -5.94
CA VAL A 38 13.80 -0.17 -5.58
C VAL A 38 14.71 0.56 -6.57
N TYR A 39 14.49 0.39 -7.88
CA TYR A 39 15.28 1.11 -8.89
C TYR A 39 15.14 2.63 -8.78
N LEU A 40 13.93 3.13 -8.57
CA LEU A 40 13.67 4.56 -8.36
C LEU A 40 14.36 5.10 -7.12
N TYR A 41 14.34 4.34 -6.02
CA TYR A 41 15.06 4.71 -4.80
C TYR A 41 16.57 4.82 -5.05
N LEU A 42 17.15 3.86 -5.78
CA LEU A 42 18.59 3.90 -6.11
C LEU A 42 18.93 5.05 -7.06
N MET A 43 18.11 5.28 -8.09
CA MET A 43 18.31 6.35 -9.08
C MET A 43 18.18 7.75 -8.44
N ALA A 44 17.13 7.98 -7.66
CA ALA A 44 16.93 9.26 -6.98
C ALA A 44 17.87 9.41 -5.77
N GLY A 45 18.28 8.32 -5.13
CA GLY A 45 19.26 8.30 -4.05
C GLY A 45 20.68 8.68 -4.48
N PHE A 46 20.97 8.72 -5.78
CA PHE A 46 22.23 9.25 -6.31
C PHE A 46 22.23 10.79 -6.47
N SER A 47 21.05 11.41 -6.51
CA SER A 47 20.91 12.87 -6.65
C SER A 47 21.57 13.70 -5.53
N PRO A 48 21.55 13.30 -4.23
CA PRO A 48 22.22 14.04 -3.16
C PRO A 48 23.74 14.11 -3.37
N PHE A 49 24.33 13.09 -3.98
CA PHE A 49 25.78 12.99 -4.21
C PHE A 49 26.22 13.84 -5.41
N LEU A 50 25.41 13.91 -6.48
CA LEU A 50 25.69 14.81 -7.61
C LEU A 50 25.73 16.29 -7.18
N ILE A 51 24.84 16.67 -6.25
CA ILE A 51 24.72 18.05 -5.77
C ILE A 51 25.87 18.38 -4.79
N GLY A 52 26.19 17.49 -3.84
CA GLY A 52 27.26 17.78 -2.87
C GLY A 52 28.68 17.56 -3.38
N TRP A 53 28.89 16.72 -4.40
CA TRP A 53 30.19 16.63 -5.07
C TRP A 53 30.61 17.97 -5.67
N ARG A 54 29.67 18.70 -6.29
CA ARG A 54 29.93 20.04 -6.85
C ARG A 54 30.19 21.11 -5.79
N GLY A 55 29.66 20.95 -4.58
CA GLY A 55 29.80 21.92 -3.50
C GLY A 55 30.90 21.60 -2.47
N GLY A 56 31.60 20.46 -2.60
CA GLY A 56 32.58 20.00 -1.60
C GLY A 56 31.97 19.52 -0.28
N PHE A 57 30.65 19.34 -0.20
CA PHE A 57 29.90 18.97 1.01
C PHE A 57 29.60 17.46 1.08
N ILE A 58 30.63 16.62 0.96
CA ILE A 58 30.48 15.15 0.88
C ILE A 58 29.76 14.59 2.11
N PHE A 59 30.14 15.05 3.31
CA PHE A 59 29.48 14.64 4.55
C PHE A 59 28.01 15.07 4.60
N GLY A 60 27.71 16.29 4.12
CA GLY A 60 26.34 16.78 4.02
C GLY A 60 25.48 15.92 3.10
N SER A 61 26.02 15.48 1.97
CA SER A 61 25.34 14.55 1.05
C SER A 61 25.03 13.19 1.67
N PHE A 62 25.95 12.66 2.46
CA PHE A 62 25.72 11.38 3.16
C PHE A 62 24.57 11.50 4.17
N VAL A 63 24.56 12.57 4.96
CA VAL A 63 23.48 12.84 5.91
C VAL A 63 22.14 13.08 5.18
N SER A 64 22.14 13.84 4.08
CA SER A 64 20.95 14.01 3.23
C SER A 64 20.42 12.68 2.69
N TRP A 65 21.31 11.78 2.29
CA TRP A 65 20.92 10.47 1.79
C TRP A 65 20.20 9.64 2.86
N ILE A 66 20.67 9.67 4.11
CA ILE A 66 20.00 9.01 5.24
C ILE A 66 18.58 9.56 5.45
N PHE A 67 18.43 10.89 5.52
CA PHE A 67 17.11 11.52 5.68
C PHE A 67 16.19 11.22 4.49
N TYR A 68 16.73 11.23 3.28
CA TYR A 68 16.02 10.82 2.08
C TYR A 68 15.51 9.38 2.19
N THR A 69 16.34 8.43 2.64
CA THR A 69 15.95 7.04 2.85
C THR A 69 14.79 6.92 3.82
N PHE A 70 14.85 7.61 4.96
CA PHE A 70 13.74 7.60 5.93
C PHE A 70 12.45 8.16 5.33
N LEU A 71 12.52 9.26 4.58
CA LEU A 71 11.34 9.84 3.93
C LEU A 71 10.75 8.92 2.86
N VAL A 72 11.58 8.24 2.07
CA VAL A 72 11.11 7.25 1.08
C VAL A 72 10.45 6.07 1.79
N LEU A 73 11.02 5.57 2.88
CA LEU A 73 10.41 4.49 3.66
C LEU A 73 9.04 4.90 4.21
N ILE A 74 8.93 6.11 4.80
CA ILE A 74 7.66 6.66 5.27
C ILE A 74 6.68 6.78 4.11
N TYR A 75 7.10 7.32 2.96
CA TYR A 75 6.25 7.44 1.78
C TYR A 75 5.71 6.09 1.30
N VAL A 76 6.58 5.07 1.20
CA VAL A 76 6.20 3.74 0.73
C VAL A 76 5.24 3.08 1.72
N LEU A 77 5.54 3.10 3.02
CA LEU A 77 4.70 2.47 4.04
C LEU A 77 3.36 3.20 4.21
N ALA A 78 3.37 4.52 4.28
CA ALA A 78 2.17 5.31 4.55
C ALA A 78 1.25 5.41 3.33
N ILE A 79 1.78 5.45 2.11
CA ILE A 79 0.94 5.64 0.91
C ILE A 79 0.65 4.30 0.24
N LEU A 80 1.67 3.52 -0.10
CA LEU A 80 1.47 2.24 -0.79
C LEU A 80 0.93 1.17 0.17
N GLY A 81 1.45 1.09 1.39
CA GLY A 81 0.97 0.15 2.39
C GLY A 81 -0.51 0.37 2.74
N VAL A 82 -0.92 1.63 2.95
CA VAL A 82 -2.33 1.96 3.20
C VAL A 82 -3.21 1.69 1.98
N MET A 83 -2.74 1.97 0.76
CA MET A 83 -3.49 1.69 -0.46
C MET A 83 -3.71 0.18 -0.67
N GLU A 84 -2.68 -0.64 -0.50
CA GLU A 84 -2.80 -2.09 -0.59
C GLU A 84 -3.73 -2.67 0.47
N SER A 85 -3.57 -2.19 1.72
CA SER A 85 -4.44 -2.54 2.85
C SER A 85 -5.89 -2.17 2.57
N SER A 86 -6.17 -0.98 2.04
CA SER A 86 -7.53 -0.52 1.73
C SER A 86 -8.22 -1.39 0.69
N ILE A 87 -7.51 -1.80 -0.36
CA ILE A 87 -8.09 -2.69 -1.39
C ILE A 87 -8.32 -4.10 -0.80
N ARG A 88 -7.43 -4.57 0.08
CA ARG A 88 -7.61 -5.85 0.80
C ARG A 88 -8.84 -5.80 1.71
N ILE A 89 -8.98 -4.76 2.51
CA ILE A 89 -10.15 -4.53 3.38
C ILE A 89 -11.43 -4.52 2.54
N ARG A 90 -11.45 -3.81 1.42
CA ARG A 90 -12.63 -3.72 0.56
C ARG A 90 -13.01 -5.08 -0.05
N LEU A 91 -12.03 -5.87 -0.51
CA LEU A 91 -12.29 -7.22 -1.02
C LEU A 91 -12.83 -8.16 0.06
N LEU A 92 -12.22 -8.15 1.24
CA LEU A 92 -12.67 -8.98 2.36
C LEU A 92 -14.07 -8.55 2.85
N LYS A 93 -14.36 -7.25 2.87
CA LYS A 93 -15.70 -6.74 3.17
C LYS A 93 -16.72 -7.20 2.14
N GLU A 94 -16.41 -7.17 0.85
CA GLU A 94 -17.34 -7.65 -0.19
C GLU A 94 -17.62 -9.16 -0.08
N ILE A 95 -16.60 -9.96 0.27
CA ILE A 95 -16.77 -11.40 0.55
C ILE A 95 -17.62 -11.60 1.81
N TYR A 96 -17.40 -10.79 2.85
CA TYR A 96 -18.18 -10.81 4.08
C TYR A 96 -19.65 -10.45 3.85
N ASP A 97 -19.92 -9.36 3.11
CA ASP A 97 -21.26 -8.88 2.80
C ASP A 97 -22.05 -9.87 1.94
N ALA A 98 -21.37 -10.71 1.14
CA ALA A 98 -22.00 -11.80 0.39
C ALA A 98 -22.48 -12.96 1.27
N GLY A 99 -21.97 -13.08 2.50
CA GLY A 99 -22.39 -14.06 3.50
C GLY A 99 -22.38 -15.51 2.99
N ILE A 100 -23.37 -16.29 3.40
CA ILE A 100 -23.51 -17.73 3.05
C ILE A 100 -23.70 -17.95 1.53
N ARG A 101 -24.07 -16.91 0.76
CA ARG A 101 -24.22 -17.06 -0.70
C ARG A 101 -22.87 -17.08 -1.42
N GLY A 102 -21.80 -16.58 -0.77
CA GLY A 102 -20.47 -16.43 -1.34
C GLY A 102 -20.42 -15.47 -2.53
N ILE A 103 -19.22 -15.12 -2.99
CA ILE A 103 -19.04 -14.29 -4.19
C ILE A 103 -18.24 -15.05 -5.25
N SER A 104 -18.71 -15.01 -6.49
CA SER A 104 -18.02 -15.66 -7.62
C SER A 104 -16.90 -14.78 -8.17
N LEU A 105 -15.84 -15.40 -8.70
CA LEU A 105 -14.73 -14.68 -9.32
C LEU A 105 -15.22 -13.68 -10.40
N LYS A 106 -16.17 -14.10 -11.24
CA LYS A 106 -16.75 -13.27 -12.31
C LYS A 106 -17.40 -11.99 -11.79
N GLN A 107 -18.03 -12.04 -10.61
CA GLN A 107 -18.62 -10.87 -9.97
C GLN A 107 -17.56 -9.91 -9.41
N ILE A 108 -16.50 -10.44 -8.80
CA ILE A 108 -15.39 -9.61 -8.31
C ILE A 108 -14.66 -8.94 -9.48
N LEU A 109 -14.41 -9.68 -10.57
CA LEU A 109 -13.76 -9.18 -11.78
C LEU A 109 -14.56 -8.09 -12.51
N LYS A 110 -15.89 -8.18 -12.51
CA LYS A 110 -16.74 -7.12 -13.07
C LYS A 110 -16.56 -5.78 -12.35
N LYS A 111 -16.19 -5.81 -11.07
CA LYS A 111 -16.04 -4.63 -10.21
C LYS A 111 -14.59 -4.14 -10.10
N TYR A 112 -13.63 -5.06 -10.20
CA TYR A 112 -12.20 -4.79 -10.22
C TYR A 112 -11.64 -5.22 -11.58
N ASN A 113 -11.46 -4.26 -12.47
CA ASN A 113 -11.04 -4.43 -13.87
C ASN A 113 -9.58 -4.95 -14.05
N LYS A 114 -9.11 -5.86 -13.17
CA LYS A 114 -7.71 -6.32 -13.05
C LYS A 114 -7.63 -7.80 -12.64
N ASP A 115 -7.78 -8.66 -13.63
CA ASP A 115 -7.96 -10.12 -13.47
C ASP A 115 -6.80 -10.84 -12.76
N VAL A 116 -5.58 -10.66 -13.28
CA VAL A 116 -4.38 -11.39 -12.82
C VAL A 116 -4.02 -11.06 -11.37
N ILE A 117 -4.23 -9.82 -10.96
CA ILE A 117 -3.86 -9.33 -9.61
C ILE A 117 -4.86 -9.83 -8.58
N LEU A 118 -6.13 -9.82 -8.97
CA LEU A 118 -7.21 -10.31 -8.13
C LEU A 118 -7.08 -11.80 -7.87
N HIS A 119 -6.75 -12.58 -8.90
CA HIS A 119 -6.54 -14.02 -8.78
C HIS A 119 -5.39 -14.37 -7.81
N LYS A 120 -4.21 -13.74 -7.98
CA LYS A 120 -3.08 -13.92 -7.06
C LYS A 120 -3.41 -13.49 -5.62
N ARG A 121 -4.25 -12.47 -5.46
CA ARG A 121 -4.67 -11.97 -4.15
C ARG A 121 -5.67 -12.92 -3.47
N LEU A 122 -6.64 -13.44 -4.21
CA LEU A 122 -7.57 -14.46 -3.73
C LEU A 122 -6.84 -15.74 -3.36
N GLN A 123 -5.86 -16.16 -4.15
CA GLN A 123 -5.00 -17.30 -3.85
C GLN A 123 -4.17 -17.08 -2.56
N ARG A 124 -3.72 -15.85 -2.31
CA ARG A 124 -3.08 -15.48 -1.04
C ARG A 124 -4.04 -15.55 0.15
N PHE A 125 -5.29 -15.12 0.00
CA PHE A 125 -6.28 -15.23 1.06
C PHE A 125 -6.67 -16.70 1.35
N LEU A 126 -6.76 -17.53 0.30
CA LEU A 126 -6.97 -18.97 0.41
C LEU A 126 -5.82 -19.65 1.15
N SER A 127 -4.57 -19.38 0.74
CA SER A 127 -3.38 -19.94 1.40
C SER A 127 -3.17 -19.43 2.84
N ALA A 128 -3.68 -18.24 3.16
CA ALA A 128 -3.70 -17.71 4.53
C ALA A 128 -4.86 -18.24 5.39
N GLY A 129 -5.79 -19.03 4.83
CA GLY A 129 -6.98 -19.53 5.55
C GLY A 129 -7.98 -18.43 5.92
N GLU A 130 -7.91 -17.26 5.28
CA GLU A 130 -8.86 -16.15 5.52
C GLU A 130 -10.17 -16.35 4.76
N ILE A 131 -10.10 -17.03 3.62
CA ILE A 131 -11.25 -17.38 2.79
C ILE A 131 -11.17 -18.85 2.35
N SER A 132 -12.31 -19.52 2.25
CA SER A 132 -12.48 -20.85 1.67
C SER A 132 -13.10 -20.76 0.28
N PHE A 133 -12.88 -21.78 -0.55
CA PHE A 133 -13.50 -21.89 -1.88
C PHE A 133 -14.40 -23.12 -1.91
N TYR A 134 -15.71 -22.90 -2.01
CA TYR A 134 -16.73 -23.95 -2.02
C TYR A 134 -17.72 -23.70 -3.17
N GLU A 135 -18.03 -24.73 -3.95
CA GLU A 135 -18.96 -24.68 -5.09
C GLU A 135 -18.73 -23.50 -6.07
N GLY A 136 -17.46 -23.19 -6.38
CA GLY A 136 -17.13 -22.12 -7.33
C GLY A 136 -17.19 -20.70 -6.75
N LYS A 137 -17.34 -20.56 -5.42
CA LYS A 137 -17.48 -19.27 -4.74
C LYS A 137 -16.51 -19.14 -3.57
N TYR A 138 -16.08 -17.91 -3.32
CA TYR A 138 -15.24 -17.57 -2.18
C TYR A 138 -16.12 -17.22 -0.98
N MET A 139 -15.79 -17.79 0.18
CA MET A 139 -16.46 -17.61 1.47
C MET A 139 -15.43 -17.27 2.54
N LEU A 140 -15.84 -16.60 3.63
CA LEU A 140 -14.96 -16.32 4.76
C LEU A 140 -14.92 -17.52 5.70
N GLU A 141 -13.73 -18.04 5.98
CA GLU A 141 -13.56 -19.25 6.81
C GLU A 141 -13.46 -18.90 8.30
N ASN A 142 -12.88 -17.74 8.62
CA ASN A 142 -12.68 -17.29 9.99
C ASN A 142 -13.56 -16.06 10.34
N LYS A 143 -14.42 -16.16 11.36
CA LYS A 143 -15.31 -15.07 11.79
C LYS A 143 -14.60 -13.94 12.55
N PHE A 144 -13.35 -14.18 13.00
CA PHE A 144 -12.52 -13.22 13.73
C PHE A 144 -11.27 -12.87 12.93
N THR A 145 -11.42 -11.92 12.00
CA THR A 145 -10.28 -11.31 11.30
C THR A 145 -10.13 -9.87 11.81
N ALA A 146 -8.93 -9.30 11.83
CA ALA A 146 -8.68 -7.91 12.28
C ALA A 146 -9.57 -6.84 11.59
N TYR A 147 -10.22 -7.21 10.48
CA TYR A 147 -11.16 -6.42 9.71
C TYR A 147 -12.58 -6.34 10.27
N THR A 148 -12.98 -7.25 11.18
CA THR A 148 -14.29 -7.18 11.86
C THR A 148 -14.26 -6.27 13.08
N LEU A 149 -13.08 -5.91 13.60
CA LEU A 149 -12.90 -5.01 14.74
C LEU A 149 -13.46 -3.60 14.52
N PRO A 150 -13.21 -2.92 13.38
CA PRO A 150 -13.82 -1.62 13.10
C PRO A 150 -15.34 -1.71 12.97
N ASP A 151 -15.86 -2.78 12.37
CA ASP A 151 -17.30 -2.97 12.14
C ASP A 151 -18.04 -3.28 13.46
N LEU A 152 -17.41 -4.07 14.34
CA LEU A 152 -17.87 -4.32 15.71
C LEU A 152 -17.81 -3.05 16.58
N ALA A 153 -16.74 -2.26 16.46
CA ALA A 153 -16.62 -0.99 17.16
C ALA A 153 -17.69 0.00 16.71
N ILE A 154 -17.91 0.13 15.40
CA ILE A 154 -18.97 0.98 14.83
C ILE A 154 -20.35 0.50 15.27
N LYS A 155 -20.65 -0.81 15.22
CA LYS A 155 -21.91 -1.37 15.73
C LYS A 155 -22.10 -1.11 17.22
N SER A 156 -21.04 -1.20 18.02
CA SER A 156 -21.10 -0.96 19.46
C SER A 156 -21.36 0.51 19.78
N ILE A 157 -20.72 1.42 19.04
CA ILE A 157 -20.96 2.87 19.12
C ILE A 157 -22.41 3.18 18.71
N TRP A 158 -22.89 2.57 17.62
CA TRP A 158 -24.25 2.77 17.14
C TRP A 158 -25.28 2.25 18.14
N LYS A 159 -25.01 1.10 18.76
CA LYS A 159 -25.84 0.49 19.82
C LYS A 159 -25.91 1.36 21.09
N LEU A 160 -24.81 2.02 21.46
CA LEU A 160 -24.79 3.01 22.54
C LEU A 160 -25.58 4.27 22.16
N TYR A 161 -25.60 4.63 20.87
CA TYR A 161 -26.29 5.82 20.37
C TYR A 161 -27.80 5.63 20.18
N THR A 162 -28.27 4.42 19.80
CA THR A 162 -29.69 4.15 19.53
C THR A 162 -30.44 3.45 20.66
N GLY A 163 -29.76 2.92 21.68
CA GLY A 163 -30.41 2.43 22.90
C GLY A 163 -31.29 1.18 22.75
N GLU A 164 -31.30 0.51 21.60
CA GLU A 164 -32.10 -0.70 21.40
C GLU A 164 -31.58 -1.88 22.24
N LYS A 165 -32.42 -2.34 23.17
CA LYS A 165 -32.36 -3.68 23.78
C LYS A 165 -33.16 -4.64 22.91
N LEU A 166 -32.55 -5.81 22.67
CA LEU A 166 -33.05 -7.02 22.01
C LEU A 166 -34.56 -7.09 21.76
#